data_AF-A0A2V7EFF7-F1
#
_entry.id   AF-A0A2V7EFF7-F1
#
_cell.length_a   1.000
_cell.length_b   1.000
_cell.length_c   1.000
_cell.angle_alpha   90.00
_cell.angle_beta   90.00
_cell.angle_gamma   90.00
#
_symmetry.space_group_name_H-M   'P 1'
#
loop_
_entity.id
_entity.type
_entity.pdbx_description
1 polymer ?
#
loop_
_entity_poly.entity_id
_entity_poly.type
_entity_poly.pdbx_seq_one_letter_code
_entity_poly.pdbx_strand_id
1 'polypeptide(L)'
;MAVLHPLRRVIAYHLLWRDDIHGSWIPFTVPTDEEVLWIGYDATYAPTDVWTYWHGRILHTPWPKAQVAIDVQWGKHGSMPRNVRQSDLPKPRTLNFFYAMTLFGEPDILLGDITRKGPLCFCHGYRRYRQFTRPLVLAERIDAVIRTEDPRAVLLEVFGSKYSNKHQWP
;
A
#
# COMPACT_ATOMS: atom_id res chain seq x y z
N MET A 1 7.36 9.15 -1.88
CA MET A 1 7.16 10.50 -2.44
C MET A 1 5.81 11.07 -2.00
N ALA A 2 5.70 12.39 -1.81
CA ALA A 2 4.44 13.10 -1.52
C ALA A 2 4.10 14.11 -2.61
N VAL A 3 2.82 14.17 -3.02
CA VAL A 3 2.28 15.05 -4.05
C VAL A 3 1.14 15.85 -3.44
N LEU A 4 1.32 17.16 -3.35
CA LEU A 4 0.27 18.08 -2.93
C LEU A 4 -0.56 18.44 -4.16
N HIS A 5 -1.87 18.24 -4.08
CA HIS A 5 -2.77 18.72 -5.12
C HIS A 5 -2.73 20.27 -5.16
N PRO A 6 -2.68 20.92 -6.35
CA PRO A 6 -2.53 22.37 -6.44
C PRO A 6 -3.75 23.14 -5.90
N LEU A 7 -4.96 22.65 -6.18
CA LEU A 7 -6.23 23.31 -5.83
C LEU A 7 -7.00 22.65 -4.67
N ARG A 8 -6.92 21.32 -4.52
CA ARG A 8 -7.61 20.56 -3.47
C ARG A 8 -6.72 20.43 -2.24
N ARG A 9 -7.33 20.40 -1.05
CA ARG A 9 -6.62 20.11 0.21
C ARG A 9 -6.41 18.61 0.40
N VAL A 10 -5.64 18.02 -0.51
CA VAL A 10 -5.31 16.59 -0.51
C VAL A 10 -3.83 16.41 -0.80
N ILE A 11 -3.20 15.48 -0.08
CA ILE A 11 -1.83 15.03 -0.32
C ILE A 11 -1.89 13.56 -0.74
N ALA A 12 -1.38 13.22 -1.92
CA ALA A 12 -1.13 11.83 -2.29
C ALA A 12 0.26 11.41 -1.79
N TYR A 13 0.35 10.26 -1.15
CA TYR A 13 1.61 9.62 -0.81
C TYR A 13 1.76 8.39 -1.68
N HIS A 14 2.81 8.39 -2.49
CA HIS A 14 3.21 7.25 -3.30
C HIS A 14 4.34 6.54 -2.56
N LEU A 15 4.11 5.28 -2.21
CA LEU A 15 4.99 4.44 -1.41
C LEU A 15 5.43 3.24 -2.23
N LEU A 16 6.72 2.94 -2.24
CA LEU A 16 7.25 1.75 -2.91
C LEU A 16 7.57 0.69 -1.87
N TRP A 17 6.87 -0.44 -1.93
CA TRP A 17 7.15 -1.57 -1.05
C TRP A 17 8.18 -2.48 -1.70
N ARG A 18 9.17 -2.89 -0.90
CA ARG A 18 10.17 -3.86 -1.32
C ARG A 18 9.54 -5.25 -1.37
N ASP A 19 9.57 -5.86 -2.54
CA ASP A 19 9.31 -7.25 -2.90
C ASP A 19 7.99 -7.87 -2.45
N ASP A 20 7.16 -8.22 -3.43
CA ASP A 20 5.96 -9.03 -3.20
C ASP A 20 6.37 -10.50 -3.20
N ILE A 21 6.12 -11.17 -2.07
CA ILE A 21 6.37 -12.59 -1.90
C ILE A 21 5.48 -13.43 -2.82
N HIS A 22 4.28 -12.94 -3.14
CA HIS A 22 3.36 -13.64 -4.02
C HIS A 22 3.57 -13.27 -5.49
N GLY A 23 3.43 -14.28 -6.34
CA GLY A 23 3.75 -14.22 -7.75
C GLY A 23 5.25 -14.16 -7.99
N SER A 24 6.09 -14.51 -7.00
CA SER A 24 7.54 -14.30 -7.06
C SER A 24 8.23 -15.22 -8.08
N TRP A 25 7.64 -16.36 -8.40
CA TRP A 25 8.12 -17.29 -9.43
C TRP A 25 7.63 -16.95 -10.85
N ILE A 26 6.64 -16.06 -10.99
CA ILE A 26 6.08 -15.68 -12.29
C ILE A 26 7.06 -14.74 -13.02
N PRO A 27 7.52 -15.05 -14.24
CA PRO A 27 8.64 -14.37 -14.91
C PRO A 27 8.40 -12.90 -15.33
N PHE A 28 7.25 -12.31 -15.01
CA PHE A 28 6.87 -10.94 -15.40
C PHE A 28 6.37 -10.08 -14.25
N THR A 29 6.28 -10.62 -13.03
CA THR A 29 5.90 -9.83 -11.87
C THR A 29 7.10 -9.02 -11.39
N VAL A 30 6.84 -7.78 -10.99
CA VAL A 30 7.88 -6.85 -10.55
C VAL A 30 8.07 -7.03 -9.05
N PRO A 31 9.33 -7.06 -8.54
CA PRO A 31 9.63 -7.17 -7.11
C PRO A 31 9.36 -5.89 -6.32
N THR A 32 8.45 -5.05 -6.78
CA THR A 32 8.05 -3.82 -6.10
C THR A 32 6.61 -3.52 -6.45
N ASP A 33 5.83 -3.14 -5.45
CA ASP A 33 4.48 -2.61 -5.66
C ASP A 33 4.45 -1.15 -5.21
N GLU A 34 3.90 -0.29 -6.07
CA GLU A 34 3.62 1.09 -5.72
C GLU A 34 2.27 1.11 -5.03
N GLU A 35 2.21 1.53 -3.78
CA GLU A 35 0.96 1.82 -3.11
C GLU A 35 0.73 3.32 -3.04
N VAL A 36 -0.55 3.71 -3.16
CA VAL A 36 -0.96 5.11 -3.09
C VAL A 36 -2.03 5.26 -2.02
N LEU A 37 -1.85 6.29 -1.21
CA LEU A 37 -2.84 6.73 -0.23
C LEU A 37 -2.99 8.25 -0.32
N TRP A 38 -4.15 8.76 0.06
CA TRP A 38 -4.46 10.18 0.01
C TRP A 38 -4.91 10.66 1.38
N ILE A 39 -4.43 11.83 1.77
CA ILE A 39 -4.78 12.47 3.04
C ILE A 39 -5.47 13.79 2.72
N GLY A 40 -6.74 13.89 3.11
CA GLY A 40 -7.49 15.14 3.09
C GLY A 40 -7.19 15.93 4.36
N TYR A 41 -7.16 17.26 4.25
CA TYR A 41 -6.92 18.13 5.40
C TYR A 41 -7.76 19.40 5.37
N ASP A 42 -8.01 19.98 6.54
CA ASP A 42 -8.80 21.22 6.67
C ASP A 42 -7.94 22.49 6.59
N ALA A 43 -8.54 23.65 6.84
CA ALA A 43 -7.84 24.94 6.81
C ALA A 43 -6.76 25.09 7.90
N THR A 44 -6.78 24.24 8.94
CA THR A 44 -5.77 24.18 10.01
C THR A 44 -4.67 23.17 9.73
N TYR A 45 -4.68 22.55 8.53
CA TYR A 45 -3.80 21.45 8.13
C TYR A 45 -4.01 20.16 8.93
N ALA A 46 -5.11 20.06 9.67
CA ALA A 46 -5.45 18.84 10.38
C ALA A 46 -6.03 17.79 9.42
N PRO A 47 -5.61 16.51 9.49
CA PRO A 47 -6.08 15.47 8.60
C PRO A 47 -7.56 15.13 8.88
N THR A 48 -8.39 15.19 7.85
CA THR A 48 -9.85 14.95 7.94
C THR A 48 -10.27 13.65 7.27
N ASP A 49 -9.47 13.15 6.34
CA ASP A 49 -9.84 12.01 5.51
C ASP A 49 -8.61 11.19 5.16
N VAL A 50 -8.79 9.88 5.13
CA VAL A 50 -7.79 8.93 4.64
C VAL A 50 -8.43 8.08 3.56
N TRP A 51 -7.80 8.07 2.39
CA TRP A 51 -8.08 7.11 1.33
C TRP A 51 -6.87 6.22 1.10
N THR A 52 -7.10 4.94 0.82
CA THR A 52 -6.01 4.01 0.46
C THR A 52 -6.40 3.17 -0.74
N TYR A 53 -5.38 2.76 -1.51
CA TYR A 53 -5.55 1.77 -2.54
C TYR A 53 -5.55 0.36 -1.92
N TRP A 54 -6.64 -0.38 -2.10
CA TRP A 54 -6.81 -1.76 -1.64
C TRP A 54 -7.17 -2.65 -2.82
N HIS A 55 -6.17 -3.30 -3.42
CA HIS A 55 -6.35 -4.31 -4.47
C HIS A 55 -7.27 -3.84 -5.61
N GLY A 56 -7.13 -2.60 -6.08
CA GLY A 56 -7.98 -2.04 -7.13
C GLY A 56 -9.34 -1.51 -6.66
N ARG A 57 -9.49 -1.20 -5.37
CA ARG A 57 -10.54 -0.31 -4.84
C ARG A 57 -9.89 0.81 -4.04
N ILE A 58 -10.56 1.95 -3.98
CA ILE A 58 -10.24 3.01 -3.02
C ILE A 58 -11.10 2.75 -1.78
N LEU A 59 -10.45 2.59 -0.62
CA LEU A 59 -11.12 2.61 0.68
C LEU A 59 -11.07 4.04 1.22
N HIS A 60 -12.13 4.45 1.93
CA HIS A 60 -12.22 5.78 2.55
C HIS A 60 -12.59 5.65 4.02
N THR A 61 -12.03 6.53 4.85
CA THR A 61 -12.42 6.67 6.25
C THR A 61 -12.26 8.14 6.68
N PRO A 62 -13.29 8.75 7.29
CA PRO A 62 -13.14 10.02 7.99
C PRO A 62 -12.10 9.89 9.11
N TRP A 63 -11.25 10.90 9.25
CA TRP A 63 -10.10 10.87 10.15
C TRP A 63 -10.24 11.89 11.29
N PRO A 64 -9.93 11.51 12.55
CA PRO A 64 -10.25 12.33 13.72
C PRO A 64 -9.22 13.43 14.00
N LYS A 65 -8.63 14.06 12.96
CA LYS A 65 -7.63 15.14 13.13
C LYS A 65 -6.43 14.76 14.00
N ALA A 66 -6.02 13.49 13.93
CA ALA A 66 -4.89 12.94 14.67
C ALA A 66 -3.80 12.44 13.71
N GLN A 67 -2.64 12.05 14.25
CA GLN A 67 -1.57 11.43 13.46
C GLN A 67 -2.13 10.28 12.62
N VAL A 68 -1.95 10.37 11.29
CA VAL A 68 -2.46 9.36 10.38
C VAL A 68 -1.68 8.06 10.53
N ALA A 69 -2.40 6.95 10.54
CA ALA A 69 -1.88 5.60 10.48
C ALA A 69 -2.67 4.77 9.46
N ILE A 70 -1.97 3.87 8.76
CA ILE A 70 -2.57 2.90 7.85
C ILE A 70 -2.02 1.50 8.16
N ASP A 71 -2.80 0.50 7.79
CA ASP A 71 -2.43 -0.91 7.88
C ASP A 71 -1.96 -1.40 6.52
N VAL A 72 -0.77 -2.01 6.48
CA VAL A 72 -0.16 -2.53 5.25
C VAL A 72 -0.16 -4.04 5.30
N GLN A 73 -0.73 -4.65 4.27
CA GLN A 73 -0.85 -6.08 4.17
C GLN A 73 0.49 -6.74 3.81
N TRP A 74 0.87 -7.75 4.58
CA TRP A 74 2.02 -8.58 4.26
C TRP A 74 1.78 -9.39 2.98
N GLY A 75 2.81 -9.43 2.12
CA GLY A 75 2.90 -10.33 0.97
C GLY A 75 1.93 -10.06 -0.17
N LYS A 76 1.27 -8.91 -0.18
CA LYS A 76 0.46 -8.40 -1.31
C LYS A 76 0.41 -6.88 -1.32
N HIS A 77 0.86 -6.23 -0.24
CA HIS A 77 1.02 -4.79 -0.07
C HIS A 77 -0.23 -3.93 -0.12
N GLY A 78 -1.44 -4.50 -0.12
CA GLY A 78 -2.64 -3.68 -0.02
C GLY A 78 -2.65 -2.80 1.23
N SER A 79 -3.00 -1.52 1.05
CA SER A 79 -3.07 -0.53 2.12
C SER A 79 -4.52 -0.30 2.58
N MET A 80 -4.74 -0.16 3.88
CA MET A 80 -6.06 0.13 4.47
C MET A 80 -5.97 1.28 5.49
N PRO A 81 -6.99 2.14 5.63
CA PRO A 81 -7.08 3.00 6.80
C PRO A 81 -7.04 2.15 8.08
N ARG A 82 -6.38 2.67 9.12
CA ARG A 82 -6.30 1.97 10.40
C ARG A 82 -7.70 1.71 10.96
N ASN A 83 -7.89 0.53 11.54
CA ASN A 83 -9.15 0.08 12.17
C ASN A 83 -10.33 -0.12 11.20
N VAL A 84 -10.07 -0.26 9.89
CA VAL A 84 -11.12 -0.73 8.97
C VAL A 84 -11.67 -2.09 9.44
N ARG A 85 -13.00 -2.19 9.49
CA ARG A 85 -13.67 -3.45 9.81
C ARG A 85 -13.47 -4.40 8.63
N GLN A 86 -12.96 -5.59 8.93
CA GLN A 86 -12.60 -6.57 7.89
C GLN A 86 -13.81 -7.09 7.10
N SER A 87 -15.00 -7.03 7.68
CA SER A 87 -16.27 -7.33 7.02
C SER A 87 -16.59 -6.37 5.87
N ASP A 88 -16.03 -5.17 5.92
CA ASP A 88 -16.35 -4.08 4.98
C ASP A 88 -15.40 -4.13 3.77
N LEU A 89 -14.42 -5.03 3.79
CA LEU A 89 -13.51 -5.25 2.68
C LEU A 89 -14.27 -5.86 1.49
N PRO A 90 -14.01 -5.38 0.26
CA PRO A 90 -14.73 -5.84 -0.92
C PRO A 90 -14.42 -7.30 -1.19
N LYS A 91 -15.43 -8.14 -1.46
CA LYS A 91 -15.20 -9.52 -1.91
C LYS A 91 -14.72 -9.52 -3.38
N PRO A 92 -13.77 -10.40 -3.76
CA PRO A 92 -13.10 -11.42 -2.94
C PRO A 92 -11.86 -10.91 -2.17
N ARG A 93 -11.56 -9.60 -2.18
CA ARG A 93 -10.35 -8.95 -1.62
C ARG A 93 -10.42 -8.81 -0.09
N THR A 94 -10.66 -9.90 0.61
CA THR A 94 -10.70 -9.93 2.08
C THR A 94 -9.37 -10.44 2.64
N LEU A 95 -9.04 -10.09 3.89
CA LEU A 95 -7.85 -10.64 4.56
C LEU A 95 -7.90 -12.17 4.68
N ASN A 96 -9.08 -12.76 4.87
CA ASN A 96 -9.26 -14.22 4.89
C ASN A 96 -8.85 -14.85 3.55
N PHE A 97 -9.35 -14.29 2.46
CA PHE A 97 -9.04 -14.77 1.11
C PHE A 97 -7.53 -14.68 0.85
N PHE A 98 -6.91 -13.53 1.12
CA PHE A 98 -5.48 -13.37 0.90
C PHE A 98 -4.63 -14.26 1.81
N TYR A 99 -5.03 -14.47 3.07
CA TYR A 99 -4.34 -15.43 3.93
C TYR A 99 -4.47 -16.87 3.39
N ALA A 100 -5.64 -17.29 2.91
CA ALA A 100 -5.79 -18.58 2.25
C ALA A 100 -4.86 -18.69 1.03
N MET A 101 -4.74 -17.61 0.23
CA MET A 101 -3.81 -17.56 -0.89
C MET A 101 -2.34 -17.68 -0.46
N THR A 102 -1.95 -17.23 0.74
CA THR A 102 -0.59 -17.46 1.26
C THR A 102 -0.28 -18.94 1.47
N LEU A 103 -1.29 -19.75 1.80
CA LEU A 103 -1.14 -21.19 2.02
C LEU A 103 -1.12 -21.95 0.69
N PHE A 104 -2.00 -21.58 -0.25
CA PHE A 104 -2.04 -22.22 -1.58
C PHE A 104 -0.91 -21.76 -2.50
N GLY A 105 -0.37 -20.56 -2.27
CA GLY A 105 0.73 -19.97 -3.02
C GLY A 105 2.12 -20.43 -2.56
N GLU A 106 2.22 -21.31 -1.56
CA GLU A 106 3.51 -21.80 -1.06
C GLU A 106 4.46 -22.32 -2.16
N PRO A 107 4.00 -23.07 -3.19
CA PRO A 107 4.88 -23.46 -4.29
C PRO A 107 5.48 -22.26 -5.04
N ASP A 108 4.70 -21.20 -5.26
CA ASP A 108 5.20 -19.97 -5.89
C ASP A 108 6.19 -19.24 -4.99
N ILE A 109 5.94 -19.17 -3.68
CA ILE A 109 6.86 -18.54 -2.71
C ILE A 109 8.19 -19.30 -2.64
N LEU A 110 8.15 -20.64 -2.57
CA LEU A 110 9.33 -21.49 -2.46
C LEU A 110 10.17 -21.47 -3.75
N LEU A 111 9.52 -21.56 -4.91
CA LEU A 111 10.20 -21.49 -6.20
C LEU A 111 10.67 -20.06 -6.53
N GLY A 112 9.94 -19.07 -6.04
CA GLY A 112 10.29 -17.66 -6.10
C GLY A 112 11.61 -17.37 -5.39
N ASP A 113 11.94 -18.05 -4.29
CA ASP A 113 13.22 -17.87 -3.58
C ASP A 113 14.46 -18.23 -4.42
N ILE A 114 14.28 -18.99 -5.51
CA ILE A 114 15.36 -19.28 -6.48
C ILE A 114 15.66 -18.04 -7.32
N THR A 115 14.65 -17.24 -7.66
CA THR A 115 14.77 -16.08 -8.56
C THR A 115 14.81 -14.74 -7.80
N ARG A 116 14.15 -14.66 -6.64
CA ARG A 116 14.01 -13.49 -5.77
C ARG A 116 13.99 -13.91 -4.30
N LYS A 117 15.08 -13.59 -3.59
CA LYS A 117 15.20 -13.91 -2.16
C LYS A 117 14.18 -13.15 -1.33
N GLY A 118 13.39 -13.89 -0.56
CA GLY A 118 12.31 -13.35 0.25
C GLY A 118 12.00 -14.20 1.49
N PRO A 119 10.97 -13.86 2.27
CA PRO A 119 10.44 -14.79 3.26
C PRO A 119 9.94 -16.06 2.55
N LEU A 120 9.98 -17.20 3.23
CA LEU A 120 9.48 -18.48 2.66
C LEU A 120 8.04 -18.80 3.07
N CYS A 121 7.54 -18.13 4.11
CA CYS A 121 6.14 -18.20 4.55
C CYS A 121 5.77 -17.00 5.42
N PHE A 122 4.47 -16.76 5.57
CA PHE A 122 3.95 -16.13 6.78
C PHE A 122 3.74 -17.23 7.81
N CYS A 123 4.81 -17.65 8.49
CA CYS A 123 4.84 -18.85 9.33
C CYS A 123 4.13 -18.65 10.70
N HIS A 124 3.01 -17.92 10.68
CA HIS A 124 2.19 -17.57 11.82
C HIS A 124 0.70 -17.74 11.46
N GLY A 125 -0.14 -17.86 12.48
CA GLY A 125 -1.58 -18.01 12.28
C GLY A 125 -2.25 -16.73 11.74
N TYR A 126 -3.44 -16.91 11.17
CA TYR A 126 -4.32 -15.83 10.71
C TYR A 126 -4.51 -14.71 11.74
N ARG A 127 -4.56 -15.06 13.04
CA ARG A 127 -4.63 -14.07 14.13
C ARG A 127 -3.49 -13.05 14.05
N ARG A 128 -2.26 -13.48 13.80
CA ARG A 128 -1.10 -12.57 13.70
C ARG A 128 -1.10 -11.79 12.38
N TYR A 129 -1.56 -12.41 11.30
CA TYR A 129 -1.66 -11.79 9.97
C TYR A 129 -2.48 -10.48 9.99
N ARG A 130 -3.51 -10.43 10.84
CA ARG A 130 -4.44 -9.30 10.93
C ARG A 130 -4.14 -8.25 12.01
N GLN A 131 -3.00 -8.33 12.70
CA GLN A 131 -2.73 -7.46 13.86
C GLN A 131 -1.95 -6.18 13.54
N PHE A 132 -1.18 -6.14 12.44
CA PHE A 132 -0.42 -4.97 12.01
C PHE A 132 0.42 -4.33 13.15
N THR A 133 1.24 -5.15 13.82
CA THR A 133 1.95 -4.75 15.04
C THR A 133 3.31 -4.08 14.80
N ARG A 134 3.81 -4.06 13.55
CA ARG A 134 5.11 -3.49 13.22
C ARG A 134 4.93 -2.05 12.72
N PRO A 135 5.24 -1.03 13.54
CA PRO A 135 5.16 0.35 13.09
C PRO A 135 6.26 0.65 12.07
N LEU A 136 5.92 1.46 11.06
CA LEU A 136 6.85 2.03 10.09
C LEU A 136 6.57 3.53 10.02
N VAL A 137 7.60 4.35 10.30
CA VAL A 137 7.47 5.81 10.29
C VAL A 137 7.83 6.33 8.92
N LEU A 138 6.93 7.12 8.31
CA LEU A 138 7.08 7.60 6.94
C LEU A 138 8.06 8.78 6.80
N ALA A 139 8.22 9.60 7.85
CA ALA A 139 8.96 10.87 7.77
C ALA A 139 10.40 10.71 7.25
N GLU A 140 11.05 9.59 7.56
CA GLU A 140 12.43 9.28 7.14
C GLU A 140 12.52 8.60 5.78
N ARG A 141 11.40 8.46 5.06
CA ARG A 141 11.24 7.63 3.85
C ARG A 141 10.59 8.41 2.69
N ILE A 142 10.51 9.73 2.79
CA ILE A 142 9.99 10.60 1.72
C ILE A 142 11.17 11.19 0.95
N ASP A 143 11.39 10.71 -0.27
CA ASP A 143 12.50 11.17 -1.11
C ASP A 143 12.20 12.49 -1.83
N ALA A 144 10.93 12.80 -2.07
CA ALA A 144 10.50 13.98 -2.80
C ALA A 144 9.12 14.48 -2.34
N VAL A 145 8.95 15.80 -2.36
CA VAL A 145 7.68 16.51 -2.10
C VAL A 145 7.46 17.50 -3.22
N ILE A 146 6.35 17.38 -3.95
CA ILE A 146 6.01 18.27 -5.06
C ILE A 146 4.58 18.77 -4.97
N ARG A 147 4.25 19.82 -5.73
CA ARG A 147 2.88 20.30 -5.92
C ARG A 147 2.52 20.23 -7.41
N THR A 148 1.61 19.35 -7.77
CA THR A 148 1.14 19.18 -9.16
C THR A 148 -0.17 18.39 -9.19
N GLU A 149 -0.95 18.56 -10.25
CA GLU A 149 -2.11 17.70 -10.52
C GLU A 149 -1.69 16.39 -11.20
N ASP A 150 -0.60 16.40 -11.97
CA ASP A 150 -0.04 15.24 -12.67
C ASP A 150 1.43 15.02 -12.24
N PRO A 151 1.68 14.03 -11.36
CA PRO A 151 3.01 13.70 -10.86
C PRO A 151 3.76 12.67 -11.72
N ARG A 152 3.20 12.20 -12.84
CA ARG A 152 3.76 11.08 -13.62
C ARG A 152 5.22 11.24 -14.00
N ALA A 153 5.61 12.44 -14.43
CA ALA A 153 7.00 12.73 -14.82
C ALA A 153 7.97 12.58 -13.64
N VAL A 154 7.58 13.08 -12.46
CA VAL A 154 8.41 13.01 -11.25
C VAL A 154 8.40 11.61 -10.64
N LEU A 155 7.25 10.91 -10.67
CA LEU A 155 7.17 9.51 -10.25
C LEU A 155 8.07 8.61 -11.10
N LEU A 156 8.15 8.87 -12.42
CA LEU A 156 9.08 8.16 -13.31
C LEU A 156 10.54 8.43 -12.94
N GLU A 157 10.88 9.65 -12.54
CA GLU A 157 12.23 10.01 -12.10
C GLU A 157 12.59 9.36 -10.77
N VAL A 158 11.66 9.33 -9.81
CA VAL A 158 11.87 8.80 -8.45
C VAL A 158 11.83 7.27 -8.41
N PHE A 159 10.87 6.64 -9.10
CA PHE A 159 10.66 5.18 -9.04
C PHE A 159 11.19 4.43 -10.26
N GLY A 160 11.62 5.13 -11.31
CA GLY A 160 12.01 4.52 -12.58
C GLY A 160 10.80 4.02 -13.38
N SER A 161 11.05 3.17 -14.38
CA SER A 161 10.03 2.73 -15.35
C SER A 161 9.14 1.57 -14.89
N LYS A 162 9.39 1.00 -13.70
CA LYS A 162 8.72 -0.22 -13.21
C LYS A 162 7.88 0.05 -11.96
N TYR A 163 6.82 0.83 -12.11
CA TYR A 163 5.82 1.09 -11.06
C TYR A 163 4.40 1.09 -11.63
N SER A 164 3.39 0.97 -10.77
CA SER A 164 2.00 0.73 -11.20
C SER A 164 1.26 1.96 -11.75
N ASN A 165 1.85 3.15 -11.64
CA ASN A 165 1.30 4.43 -12.09
C ASN A 165 -0.16 4.65 -11.66
N LYS A 166 -0.41 4.42 -10.36
CA LYS A 166 -1.75 4.52 -9.74
C LYS A 166 -2.14 5.99 -9.51
N HIS A 167 -2.43 6.75 -10.57
CA HIS A 167 -2.71 8.21 -10.49
C HIS A 167 -4.20 8.59 -10.58
N GLN A 168 -5.05 7.99 -9.76
CA GLN A 168 -6.44 8.45 -9.62
C GLN A 168 -6.60 9.19 -8.29
N TRP A 169 -6.70 10.52 -8.34
CA TRP A 169 -7.16 11.29 -7.18
C TRP A 169 -8.55 10.80 -6.76
N PRO A 170 -8.81 10.63 -5.45
CA PRO A 170 -10.12 10.23 -4.94
C PRO A 170 -11.18 11.31 -5.16
#